data_AF-A0A359G2T4-F1
#
_entry.id   AF-A0A359G2T4-F1
#
_cell.length_a   1.000
_cell.length_b   1.000
_cell.length_c   1.000
_cell.angle_alpha   90.00
_cell.angle_beta   90.00
_cell.angle_gamma   90.00
#
_symmetry.space_group_name_H-M   'P 1'
#
loop_
_entity.id
_entity.type
_entity.pdbx_description
1 polymer ?
#
loop_
_entity_poly.entity_id
_entity_poly.type
_entity_poly.pdbx_seq_one_letter_code
_entity_poly.pdbx_strand_id
1 'polypeptide(L)'
;RAVQRQSEWRSEQLRDDIVRQESDGWTALRQSIARLGASARNLRVAGENLSISTYSYGEGMTTVLDVLQAQLSWIQLYTNDIEARFDRAVAEADYRRITARP
;
A
#
# COMPACT_ATOMS: atom_id res chain seq x y z
N ARG A 1 -46.19 13.43 -12.28
CA ARG A 1 -46.19 12.34 -11.26
C ARG A 1 -45.23 11.20 -11.62
N ALA A 2 -45.29 10.59 -12.81
CA ALA A 2 -44.34 9.54 -13.21
C ALA A 2 -42.88 10.03 -13.34
N VAL A 3 -42.67 11.19 -13.97
CA VAL A 3 -41.33 11.81 -14.13
C VAL A 3 -40.70 12.15 -12.78
N GLN A 4 -41.49 12.63 -11.82
CA GLN A 4 -41.03 12.97 -10.48
C GLN A 4 -40.61 11.73 -9.67
N ARG A 5 -41.40 10.65 -9.77
CA ARG A 5 -41.01 9.34 -9.21
C ARG A 5 -39.73 8.79 -9.85
N GLN A 6 -39.55 9.01 -11.14
CA GLN A 6 -38.34 8.60 -11.85
C GLN A 6 -37.11 9.41 -11.43
N SER A 7 -37.25 10.73 -11.21
CA SER A 7 -36.16 11.55 -10.69
C SER A 7 -35.79 11.19 -9.25
N GLU A 8 -36.78 10.91 -8.40
CA GLU A 8 -36.56 10.44 -7.02
C GLU A 8 -35.77 9.13 -7.03
N TRP A 9 -36.21 8.14 -7.82
CA TRP A 9 -35.49 6.85 -7.93
C TRP A 9 -34.05 7.01 -8.42
N ARG A 10 -33.80 7.86 -9.43
CA ARG A 10 -32.43 8.13 -9.90
C ARG A 10 -31.57 8.79 -8.83
N SER A 11 -32.15 9.67 -8.01
CA SER A 11 -31.44 10.31 -6.90
C SER A 11 -31.08 9.31 -5.80
N GLU A 12 -31.97 8.39 -5.47
CA GLU A 12 -31.70 7.32 -4.50
C GLU A 12 -30.60 6.37 -5.01
N GLN A 13 -30.67 5.97 -6.28
CA GLN A 13 -29.61 5.16 -6.88
C GLN A 13 -28.24 5.84 -6.85
N LEU A 14 -28.20 7.15 -7.17
CA LEU A 14 -26.97 7.90 -7.12
C LEU A 14 -26.41 7.96 -5.68
N ARG A 15 -27.26 8.13 -4.68
CA ARG A 15 -26.87 8.08 -3.26
C ARG A 15 -26.28 6.72 -2.89
N ASP A 16 -26.98 5.64 -3.23
CA ASP A 16 -26.52 4.28 -2.95
C ASP A 16 -25.17 3.99 -3.63
N ASP A 17 -24.98 4.48 -4.84
CA ASP A 17 -23.73 4.33 -5.59
C ASP A 17 -22.58 5.12 -4.97
N ILE A 18 -22.82 6.33 -4.47
CA ILE A 18 -21.81 7.13 -3.76
C ILE A 18 -21.41 6.44 -2.46
N VAL A 19 -22.38 6.03 -1.63
CA VAL A 19 -22.10 5.36 -0.35
C VAL A 19 -21.29 4.08 -0.57
N ARG A 20 -21.62 3.31 -1.62
CA ARG A 20 -20.84 2.12 -1.97
C ARG A 20 -19.41 2.46 -2.38
N GLN A 21 -19.24 3.43 -3.27
CA GLN A 21 -17.91 3.88 -3.71
C GLN A 21 -17.07 4.40 -2.54
N GLU A 22 -17.67 5.12 -1.59
CA GLU A 22 -16.98 5.61 -0.39
C GLU A 22 -16.53 4.45 0.50
N SER A 23 -17.39 3.46 0.74
CA SER A 23 -17.07 2.27 1.52
C SER A 23 -15.93 1.45 0.88
N ASP A 24 -16.00 1.25 -0.43
CA ASP A 24 -14.97 0.53 -1.19
C ASP A 24 -13.64 1.30 -1.19
N GLY A 25 -13.69 2.61 -1.42
CA GLY A 25 -12.52 3.49 -1.41
C GLY A 25 -11.85 3.56 -0.03
N TRP A 26 -12.62 3.66 1.05
CA TRP A 26 -12.10 3.60 2.41
C TRP A 26 -11.41 2.25 2.70
N THR A 27 -12.04 1.15 2.28
CA THR A 27 -11.47 -0.19 2.43
C THR A 27 -10.15 -0.32 1.68
N ALA A 28 -10.09 0.17 0.44
CA ALA A 28 -8.87 0.17 -0.38
C ALA A 28 -7.74 1.00 0.27
N LEU A 29 -8.06 2.20 0.79
CA LEU A 29 -7.11 3.04 1.51
C LEU A 29 -6.58 2.35 2.79
N ARG A 30 -7.46 1.72 3.57
CA ARG A 30 -7.05 1.01 4.78
C ARG A 30 -6.14 -0.17 4.46
N GLN A 31 -6.45 -0.92 3.40
CA GLN A 31 -5.61 -2.02 2.95
C GLN A 31 -4.25 -1.54 2.44
N SER A 32 -4.18 -0.42 1.72
CA SER A 32 -2.90 0.12 1.24
C SER A 32 -2.01 0.60 2.39
N ILE A 33 -2.59 1.19 3.45
CA ILE A 33 -1.85 1.52 4.69
C ILE A 33 -1.29 0.26 5.35
N ALA A 34 -2.08 -0.81 5.45
CA ALA A 34 -1.62 -2.07 6.04
C ALA A 34 -0.48 -2.70 5.22
N ARG A 35 -0.56 -2.68 3.89
CA ARG A 35 0.50 -3.14 2.99
C ARG A 35 1.78 -2.33 3.13
N LEU A 36 1.69 -1.00 3.19
CA LEU A 36 2.84 -0.13 3.45
C LEU A 36 3.50 -0.48 4.79
N GLY A 37 2.71 -0.64 5.85
CA GLY A 37 3.22 -1.02 7.16
C GLY A 37 3.93 -2.38 7.16
N ALA A 38 3.42 -3.36 6.41
CA ALA A 38 4.07 -4.66 6.26
C ALA A 38 5.37 -4.56 5.45
N SER A 39 5.38 -3.84 4.33
CA SER A 39 6.56 -3.65 3.50
C SER A 39 7.69 -2.96 4.27
N ALA A 40 7.38 -1.88 4.99
CA ALA A 40 8.34 -1.15 5.81
C ALA A 40 8.96 -2.02 6.92
N ARG A 41 8.18 -2.95 7.51
CA ARG A 41 8.71 -3.91 8.49
C ARG A 41 9.65 -4.91 7.84
N ASN A 42 9.28 -5.47 6.69
CA ASN A 42 10.13 -6.42 5.97
C ASN A 42 11.44 -5.77 5.53
N LEU A 43 11.38 -4.55 5.00
CA LEU A 43 12.57 -3.78 4.62
C LEU A 43 13.51 -3.54 5.82
N ARG A 44 12.96 -3.25 7.00
CA ARG A 44 13.76 -3.07 8.22
C ARG A 44 14.51 -4.35 8.58
N VAL A 45 13.82 -5.50 8.62
CA VAL A 45 14.42 -6.80 8.91
C VAL A 45 15.50 -7.13 7.89
N ALA A 46 15.29 -6.85 6.61
CA ALA A 46 16.30 -7.04 5.59
C ALA A 46 17.52 -6.13 5.79
N GLY A 47 17.31 -4.90 6.25
CA GLY A 47 18.38 -3.97 6.59
C GLY A 47 19.22 -4.46 7.78
N GLU A 48 18.56 -5.00 8.81
CA GLU A 48 19.23 -5.63 9.95
C GLU A 48 20.05 -6.86 9.51
N ASN A 49 19.47 -7.73 8.68
CA ASN A 49 20.18 -8.90 8.13
C ASN A 49 21.39 -8.51 7.29
N LEU A 50 21.26 -7.46 6.46
CA LEU A 50 22.36 -6.93 5.69
C LEU A 50 23.48 -6.39 6.60
N SER A 51 23.13 -5.66 7.65
CA SER A 51 24.11 -5.18 8.64
C SER A 51 24.83 -6.32 9.34
N ILE A 52 24.09 -7.35 9.76
CA ILE A 52 24.66 -8.54 10.42
C ILE A 52 25.60 -9.27 9.48
N SER A 53 25.16 -9.57 8.25
CA SER A 53 25.99 -10.28 7.27
C SER A 53 27.27 -9.51 6.94
N THR A 54 27.18 -8.18 6.79
CA THR A 54 28.35 -7.32 6.56
C THR A 54 29.34 -7.37 7.72
N TYR A 55 28.85 -7.29 8.96
CA TYR A 55 29.69 -7.40 10.15
C TYR A 55 30.36 -8.77 10.24
N SER A 56 29.57 -9.85 10.11
CA SER A 56 30.07 -11.23 10.17
C SER A 56 31.08 -11.55 9.07
N TYR A 57 31.00 -10.91 7.90
CA TYR A 57 32.00 -11.04 6.85
C TYR A 57 33.33 -10.39 7.25
N GLY A 58 33.28 -9.20 7.87
CA GLY A 58 34.45 -8.54 8.44
C GLY A 58 35.16 -9.38 9.51
N GLU A 59 34.39 -10.14 10.28
CA GLU A 59 34.89 -11.10 11.28
C GLU A 59 35.31 -12.46 10.69
N GLY A 60 35.18 -12.68 9.39
CA GLY A 60 35.50 -13.95 8.73
C GLY A 60 34.53 -15.11 9.05
N MET A 61 33.36 -14.82 9.62
CA MET A 61 32.36 -15.82 10.02
C MET A 61 31.40 -16.20 8.90
N THR A 62 31.24 -15.35 7.89
CA THR A 62 30.37 -15.57 6.72
C THR A 62 31.14 -15.26 5.45
N THR A 63 30.62 -15.69 4.30
CA THR A 63 31.22 -15.45 3.00
C THR A 63 30.74 -14.13 2.39
N VAL A 64 31.48 -13.63 1.40
CA VAL A 64 31.03 -12.49 0.59
C VAL A 64 29.73 -12.81 -0.17
N LEU A 65 29.45 -14.08 -0.46
CA LEU A 65 28.21 -14.49 -1.11
C LEU A 65 26.99 -14.27 -0.21
N ASP A 66 27.12 -14.50 1.10
CA ASP A 66 26.03 -14.26 2.06
C ASP A 66 25.69 -12.76 2.13
N VAL A 67 26.72 -11.90 2.05
CA VAL A 67 26.55 -10.43 2.00
C VAL A 67 25.79 -10.04 0.74
N LEU A 68 26.21 -10.54 -0.43
CA LEU A 68 25.55 -10.22 -1.70
C LEU A 68 24.09 -10.70 -1.73
N GLN A 69 23.79 -11.84 -1.11
CA GLN A 69 22.41 -12.33 -0.97
C GLN A 69 21.57 -11.42 -0.07
N ALA A 70 22.11 -10.99 1.07
CA ALA A 70 21.42 -10.05 1.95
C ALA A 70 21.20 -8.69 1.27
N GLN A 71 22.17 -8.20 0.48
CA GLN A 71 22.04 -6.98 -0.34
C GLN A 71 20.93 -7.13 -1.38
N LEU A 72 20.89 -8.24 -2.11
CA LEU A 72 19.86 -8.50 -3.10
C LEU A 72 18.46 -8.53 -2.47
N SER A 73 18.31 -9.20 -1.33
CA SER A 73 17.04 -9.25 -0.59
C SER A 73 16.61 -7.86 -0.12
N TRP A 74 17.56 -7.06 0.40
CA TRP A 74 17.28 -5.68 0.81
C TRP A 74 16.81 -4.82 -0.36
N ILE A 75 17.46 -4.90 -1.53
CA ILE A 75 17.06 -4.14 -2.73
C ILE A 75 15.66 -4.55 -3.18
N GLN A 76 15.34 -5.83 -3.21
CA GLN A 76 14.01 -6.32 -3.57
C GLN A 76 12.93 -5.76 -2.62
N LEU A 77 13.19 -5.79 -1.31
CA LEU A 77 12.26 -5.28 -0.32
C LEU A 77 12.17 -3.75 -0.32
N TYR A 78 13.24 -3.07 -0.70
CA TYR A 78 13.24 -1.62 -0.88
C TYR A 78 12.33 -1.22 -2.05
N THR A 79 12.41 -1.94 -3.17
CA THR A 79 11.49 -1.76 -4.31
C THR A 79 10.03 -1.99 -3.89
N ASN A 80 9.75 -3.07 -3.15
CA ASN A 80 8.40 -3.35 -2.66
C ASN A 80 7.87 -2.25 -1.70
N ASP A 81 8.74 -1.62 -0.90
CA ASP A 81 8.34 -0.50 -0.03
C ASP A 81 8.02 0.76 -0.85
N ILE A 82 8.80 1.03 -1.89
CA ILE A 82 8.50 2.11 -2.85
C ILE A 82 7.14 1.90 -3.50
N GLU A 83 6.88 0.70 -4.04
CA GLU A 83 5.60 0.37 -4.66
C GLU A 83 4.43 0.54 -3.67
N ALA A 84 4.58 0.05 -2.44
CA ALA A 84 3.55 0.20 -1.41
C ALA A 84 3.28 1.67 -1.04
N ARG A 85 4.30 2.54 -1.08
CA ARG A 85 4.12 4.00 -0.88
C ARG A 85 3.33 4.62 -2.03
N PHE A 86 3.62 4.23 -3.27
CA PHE A 86 2.87 4.68 -4.44
C PHE A 86 1.41 4.21 -4.39
N ASP A 87 1.17 2.94 -4.11
CA ASP A 87 -0.17 2.37 -3.95
C ASP A 87 -0.99 3.12 -2.90
N ARG A 88 -0.36 3.48 -1.76
CA ARG A 88 -1.02 4.27 -0.72
C ARG A 88 -1.40 5.66 -1.23
N ALA A 89 -0.48 6.34 -1.93
CA ALA A 89 -0.73 7.67 -2.46
C ALA A 89 -1.86 7.68 -3.51
N VAL A 90 -1.92 6.66 -4.37
CA VAL A 90 -3.00 6.47 -5.35
C VAL A 90 -4.33 6.23 -4.63
N ALA A 91 -4.38 5.30 -3.67
CA ALA A 91 -5.61 5.02 -2.92
C ALA A 91 -6.11 6.25 -2.15
N GLU A 92 -5.21 7.07 -1.62
CA GLU A 92 -5.54 8.33 -0.96
C GLU A 92 -6.14 9.35 -1.93
N ALA A 93 -5.55 9.49 -3.13
CA ALA A 93 -6.08 10.36 -4.17
C ALA A 93 -7.46 9.92 -4.66
N ASP A 94 -7.67 8.62 -4.86
CA ASP A 94 -8.96 8.06 -5.27
C ASP A 94 -10.03 8.25 -4.21
N TYR A 95 -9.72 8.00 -2.94
CA TYR A 95 -10.66 8.21 -1.85
C TYR A 95 -11.08 9.68 -1.72
N ARG A 96 -10.13 10.62 -1.85
CA ARG A 96 -10.43 12.06 -1.89
C ARG A 96 -11.31 12.43 -3.07
N ARG A 97 -11.09 11.85 -4.25
CA ARG A 97 -11.91 12.09 -5.44
C ARG A 97 -13.36 11.61 -5.25
N ILE A 98 -13.56 10.48 -4.59
CA ILE A 98 -14.90 9.93 -4.32
C ILE A 98 -15.64 10.83 -3.32
N THR A 99 -15.00 11.18 -2.20
CA THR A 99 -15.60 11.96 -1.11
C THR A 99 -15.75 13.45 -1.42
N ALA A 100 -15.05 13.97 -2.43
CA ALA A 100 -15.23 15.35 -2.91
C ALA A 100 -16.43 15.54 -3.84
N ARG A 101 -17.16 14.47 -4.21
CA ARG A 101 -18.40 14.57 -5.00
C ARG A 101 -19.53 15.06 -4.08
N PRO A 102 -20.26 16.13 -4.46
CA PRO A 102 -21.39 16.66 -3.67
C PRO A 102 -22.61 15.73 -3.69
#